data_AF-A0A097ERU0-F1
#
_entry.id   AF-A0A097ERU0-F1
#
_cell.length_a   1.000
_cell.length_b   1.000
_cell.length_c   1.000
_cell.angle_alpha   90.00
_cell.angle_beta   90.00
_cell.angle_gamma   90.00
#
_symmetry.space_group_name_H-M   'P 1'
#
loop_
_entity.id
_entity.type
_entity.pdbx_description
1 polymer ?
#
loop_
_entity_poly.entity_id
_entity_poly.type
_entity_poly.pdbx_seq_one_letter_code
_entity_poly.pdbx_strand_id
1 'polypeptide(L)'
;MFISLLAVLTLNSCTSSKAKQIEELQQTQKQLNDQASESLANIDSLKTKIAKYRLQADDLQKTSDSLAKDIDDLKQAYSNFKDPNNDSAIAVSKELTQKTLQKVKLDEKINQYRSQANGYQAQINDLKATSQTQANKAAEISEQISQLKSTDK
;
A
#
# COMPACT_ATOMS: atom_id res chain seq x y z
N MET A 1 -40.86 -40.98 53.42
CA MET A 1 -40.77 -39.65 54.04
C MET A 1 -39.35 -39.13 53.80
N PHE A 2 -39.24 -38.05 53.00
CA PHE A 2 -38.09 -37.13 52.77
C PHE A 2 -36.70 -37.73 52.41
N ILE A 3 -36.26 -37.68 51.14
CA ILE A 3 -35.56 -36.60 50.39
C ILE A 3 -34.13 -36.31 50.90
N SER A 4 -33.14 -36.49 50.02
CA SER A 4 -32.10 -35.52 49.59
C SER A 4 -31.05 -36.29 48.79
N LEU A 5 -31.05 -36.33 47.45
CA LEU A 5 -30.98 -35.28 46.44
C LEU A 5 -29.66 -34.48 46.44
N LEU A 6 -28.83 -34.79 45.44
CA LEU A 6 -27.94 -33.90 44.66
C LEU A 6 -26.90 -33.07 45.42
N ALA A 7 -25.65 -33.53 45.35
CA ALA A 7 -24.48 -32.67 45.49
C ALA A 7 -23.36 -33.09 44.51
N VAL A 8 -23.66 -33.15 43.20
CA VAL A 8 -22.64 -33.27 42.15
C VAL A 8 -23.06 -32.46 40.92
N LEU A 9 -23.16 -31.13 41.03
CA LEU A 9 -23.43 -30.28 39.85
C LEU A 9 -22.66 -28.95 39.79
N THR A 10 -21.75 -28.67 40.72
CA THR A 10 -21.08 -27.35 40.77
C THR A 10 -19.70 -27.28 40.10
N LEU A 11 -19.12 -28.40 39.65
CA LEU A 11 -17.81 -28.40 38.98
C LEU A 11 -17.93 -28.30 37.44
N ASN A 12 -18.96 -28.87 36.82
CA ASN A 12 -19.11 -28.90 35.36
C ASN A 12 -19.40 -27.53 34.73
N SER A 13 -19.95 -26.58 35.48
CA SER A 13 -20.25 -25.23 34.97
C SER A 13 -19.00 -24.34 34.84
N CYS A 14 -17.98 -24.57 35.67
CA CYS A 14 -16.72 -23.81 35.60
C CYS A 14 -15.75 -24.38 34.54
N THR A 15 -15.69 -25.70 34.36
CA THR A 15 -14.88 -26.30 33.30
C THR A 15 -15.46 -26.02 31.91
N SER A 16 -16.78 -26.01 31.77
CA SER A 16 -17.45 -25.67 30.50
C SER A 16 -17.30 -24.19 30.13
N SER A 17 -17.30 -23.26 31.10
CA SER A 17 -17.07 -21.85 30.82
C SER A 17 -15.62 -21.57 30.41
N LYS A 18 -14.64 -22.18 31.07
CA LYS A 18 -13.21 -22.06 30.71
C LYS A 18 -12.92 -22.68 29.33
N ALA A 19 -13.43 -23.88 29.06
CA ALA A 19 -13.24 -24.53 27.76
C ALA A 19 -13.80 -23.67 26.63
N LYS A 20 -14.99 -23.10 26.82
CA LYS A 20 -15.61 -22.17 25.87
C LYS A 20 -14.77 -20.90 25.68
N GLN A 21 -14.24 -20.32 26.76
CA GLN A 21 -13.35 -19.16 26.68
C GLN A 21 -12.08 -19.45 25.89
N ILE A 22 -11.46 -20.62 26.09
CA ILE A 22 -10.29 -21.05 25.31
C ILE A 22 -10.65 -21.19 23.83
N GLU A 23 -11.81 -21.77 23.50
CA GLU A 23 -12.25 -21.92 22.12
C GLU A 23 -12.49 -20.56 21.44
N GLU A 24 -13.14 -19.62 22.11
CA GLU A 24 -13.37 -18.26 21.62
C GLU A 24 -12.04 -17.52 21.37
N LEU A 25 -11.08 -17.67 22.28
CA LEU A 25 -9.73 -17.13 22.13
C LEU A 25 -8.99 -17.76 20.94
N GLN A 26 -9.07 -19.08 20.77
CA GLN A 26 -8.46 -19.78 19.63
C GLN A 26 -9.06 -19.34 18.30
N GLN A 27 -10.37 -19.15 18.22
CA GLN A 27 -11.03 -18.62 17.03
C GLN A 27 -10.56 -17.19 16.72
N THR A 28 -10.51 -16.32 17.73
CA THR A 28 -10.02 -14.95 17.58
C THR A 28 -8.57 -14.93 17.11
N GLN A 29 -7.71 -15.78 17.69
CA GLN A 29 -6.31 -15.90 17.29
C GLN A 29 -6.18 -16.33 15.82
N LYS A 30 -6.97 -17.33 15.40
CA LYS A 30 -6.99 -17.78 14.01
C LYS A 30 -7.40 -16.64 13.06
N GLN A 31 -8.46 -15.89 13.40
CA GLN A 31 -8.92 -14.75 12.60
C GLN A 31 -7.83 -13.69 12.45
N LEU A 32 -7.11 -13.34 13.53
CA LEU A 32 -6.01 -12.38 13.47
C LEU A 32 -4.86 -12.86 12.58
N ASN A 33 -4.51 -14.15 12.64
CA ASN A 33 -3.48 -14.74 11.79
C ASN A 33 -3.89 -14.76 10.31
N ASP A 34 -5.15 -15.07 10.02
CA ASP A 34 -5.70 -15.06 8.65
C ASP A 34 -5.66 -13.63 8.08
N GLN A 35 -6.09 -12.63 8.86
CA GLN A 35 -6.04 -11.21 8.46
C GLN A 35 -4.60 -10.69 8.24
N ALA A 36 -3.66 -11.12 9.09
CA ALA A 36 -2.25 -10.77 8.93
C ALA A 36 -1.67 -11.36 7.63
N SER A 37 -2.05 -12.60 7.31
CA SER A 37 -1.65 -13.28 6.06
C SER A 37 -2.24 -12.60 4.82
N GLU A 38 -3.51 -12.20 4.87
CA GLU A 38 -4.15 -11.42 3.79
C GLU A 38 -3.46 -10.06 3.58
N SER A 39 -3.09 -9.38 4.68
CA SER A 39 -2.34 -8.12 4.61
C SER A 39 -0.99 -8.29 3.90
N LEU A 40 -0.27 -9.38 4.17
CA LEU A 40 1.00 -9.71 3.51
C LEU A 40 0.81 -9.99 2.01
N ALA A 41 -0.22 -10.73 1.62
CA ALA A 41 -0.53 -10.97 0.21
C ALA A 41 -0.87 -9.67 -0.53
N ASN A 42 -1.64 -8.78 0.11
CA ASN A 42 -1.95 -7.45 -0.42
C ASN A 42 -0.70 -6.59 -0.61
N ILE A 43 0.26 -6.65 0.32
CA ILE A 43 1.54 -5.94 0.21
C ILE A 43 2.30 -6.34 -1.07
N ASP A 44 2.38 -7.62 -1.40
CA ASP A 44 3.13 -8.08 -2.58
C ASP A 44 2.47 -7.65 -3.90
N SER A 45 1.13 -7.67 -3.95
CA SER A 45 0.37 -7.10 -5.07
C SER A 45 0.65 -5.60 -5.24
N LEU A 46 0.68 -4.84 -4.14
CA LEU A 46 0.98 -3.41 -4.16
C LEU A 46 2.43 -3.13 -4.59
N LYS A 47 3.41 -3.90 -4.14
CA LYS A 47 4.81 -3.77 -4.59
C LYS A 47 4.94 -3.93 -6.11
N THR A 48 4.21 -4.89 -6.68
CA THR A 48 4.20 -5.10 -8.13
C THR A 48 3.64 -3.88 -8.88
N LYS A 49 2.56 -3.28 -8.36
CA LYS A 49 1.99 -2.04 -8.94
C LYS A 49 2.95 -0.86 -8.83
N ILE A 50 3.65 -0.71 -7.69
CA ILE A 50 4.68 0.33 -7.50
C ILE A 50 5.79 0.19 -8.54
N ALA A 51 6.32 -1.02 -8.72
CA ALA A 51 7.37 -1.28 -9.70
C ALA A 51 6.93 -0.90 -11.11
N LYS A 52 5.70 -1.28 -11.50
CA LYS A 52 5.12 -0.90 -12.79
C LYS A 52 5.04 0.62 -12.97
N TYR A 53 4.49 1.35 -12.01
CA TYR A 53 4.34 2.80 -12.14
C TYR A 53 5.67 3.54 -12.14
N ARG A 54 6.67 3.07 -11.38
CA ARG A 54 8.02 3.64 -11.43
C ARG A 54 8.67 3.44 -12.80
N LEU A 55 8.61 2.23 -13.36
CA LEU A 55 9.10 1.97 -14.72
C LEU A 55 8.41 2.85 -15.77
N GLN A 56 7.09 2.98 -15.70
CA GLN A 56 6.34 3.84 -16.62
C GLN A 56 6.72 5.32 -16.47
N ALA A 57 6.96 5.80 -15.24
CA ALA A 57 7.43 7.16 -15.00
C ALA A 57 8.85 7.37 -15.56
N ASP A 58 9.75 6.40 -15.40
CA ASP A 58 11.13 6.49 -15.86
C ASP A 58 11.23 6.47 -17.40
N ASP A 59 10.42 5.66 -18.08
CA ASP A 59 10.38 5.65 -19.54
C ASP A 59 9.82 6.95 -20.11
N LEU A 60 8.79 7.52 -19.47
CA LEU A 60 8.31 8.85 -19.81
C LEU A 60 9.39 9.90 -19.53
N GLN A 61 10.10 9.83 -18.41
CA GLN A 61 11.17 10.79 -18.07
C GLN A 61 12.22 10.88 -19.18
N LYS A 62 12.66 9.75 -19.73
CA LYS A 62 13.60 9.75 -20.88
C LYS A 62 13.06 10.53 -22.07
N THR A 63 11.75 10.38 -22.36
CA THR A 63 11.09 11.13 -23.42
C THR A 63 11.01 12.62 -23.09
N SER A 64 10.71 12.97 -21.84
CA SER A 64 10.70 14.37 -21.35
C SER A 64 12.07 15.03 -21.50
N ASP A 65 13.13 14.30 -21.16
CA ASP A 65 14.51 14.79 -21.20
C ASP A 65 15.02 14.95 -22.64
N SER A 66 14.47 14.18 -23.59
CA SER A 66 14.71 14.40 -25.02
C SER A 66 13.99 15.64 -25.51
N LEU A 67 12.71 15.81 -25.14
CA LEU A 67 11.94 17.02 -25.48
C LEU A 67 12.59 18.29 -24.91
N ALA A 68 13.17 18.21 -23.72
CA ALA A 68 13.91 19.33 -23.13
C ALA A 68 15.08 19.79 -24.03
N LYS A 69 15.84 18.83 -24.58
CA LYS A 69 16.95 19.12 -25.51
C LYS A 69 16.43 19.74 -26.80
N ASP A 70 15.42 19.14 -27.43
CA ASP A 70 14.79 19.68 -28.63
C ASP A 70 14.29 21.12 -28.42
N ILE A 71 13.69 21.40 -27.25
CA ILE A 71 13.21 22.73 -26.89
C ILE A 71 14.37 23.73 -26.79
N ASP A 72 15.48 23.34 -26.18
CA ASP A 72 16.64 24.22 -26.03
C ASP A 72 17.32 24.48 -27.39
N ASP A 73 17.42 23.47 -28.25
CA ASP A 73 17.90 23.62 -29.63
C ASP A 73 16.99 24.57 -30.43
N LEU A 74 15.67 24.45 -30.29
CA LEU A 74 14.71 25.36 -30.93
C LEU A 74 14.81 26.79 -30.41
N LYS A 75 15.03 27.00 -29.10
CA LYS A 75 15.26 28.34 -28.55
C LYS A 75 16.53 28.96 -29.14
N GLN A 76 17.59 28.18 -29.29
CA GLN A 76 18.83 28.63 -29.90
C GLN A 76 18.65 28.92 -31.40
N ALA A 77 17.91 28.09 -32.12
CA ALA A 77 17.57 28.36 -33.51
C ALA A 77 16.75 29.65 -33.64
N TYR A 78 15.76 29.84 -32.75
CA TYR A 78 14.91 31.02 -32.73
C TYR A 78 15.71 32.32 -32.48
N SER A 79 16.70 32.29 -31.57
CA SER A 79 17.51 33.48 -31.26
C SER A 79 18.43 33.93 -32.41
N ASN A 80 18.63 33.08 -33.43
CA ASN A 80 19.44 33.42 -34.60
C ASN A 80 18.66 34.19 -35.68
N PHE A 81 17.33 34.33 -35.57
CA PHE A 81 16.56 35.12 -36.53
C PHE A 81 16.70 36.62 -36.28
N LYS A 82 17.08 37.36 -37.32
CA LYS A 82 17.17 38.84 -37.28
C LYS A 82 15.80 39.51 -37.24
N ASP A 83 14.82 38.92 -37.91
CA ASP A 83 13.42 39.36 -37.90
C ASP A 83 12.56 38.26 -37.27
N PRO A 84 11.97 38.48 -36.09
CA PRO A 84 11.14 37.48 -35.43
C PRO A 84 9.80 37.20 -36.14
N ASN A 85 9.43 38.02 -37.13
CA ASN A 85 8.16 37.92 -37.86
C ASN A 85 8.28 37.28 -39.25
N ASN A 86 9.49 36.86 -39.65
CA ASN A 86 9.62 36.11 -40.89
C ASN A 86 9.02 34.69 -40.74
N ASP A 87 8.62 34.08 -41.86
CA ASP A 87 7.93 32.79 -41.87
C ASP A 87 8.71 31.66 -41.15
N SER A 88 10.04 31.65 -41.25
CA SER A 88 10.88 30.65 -40.57
C SER A 88 10.90 30.86 -39.06
N ALA A 89 11.00 32.10 -38.60
CA ALA A 89 10.95 32.44 -37.18
C ALA A 89 9.59 32.07 -36.57
N ILE A 90 8.50 32.36 -37.28
CA ILE A 90 7.14 31.99 -36.88
C ILE A 90 6.99 30.46 -36.80
N ALA A 91 7.50 29.72 -37.80
CA ALA A 91 7.45 28.26 -37.80
C ALA A 91 8.19 27.65 -36.60
N VAL A 92 9.42 28.10 -36.34
CA VAL A 92 10.23 27.65 -35.18
C VAL A 92 9.55 27.98 -33.87
N SER A 93 8.98 29.19 -33.72
CA SER A 93 8.25 29.60 -32.51
C SER A 93 7.00 28.73 -32.26
N LYS A 94 6.28 28.37 -33.33
CA LYS A 94 5.13 27.47 -33.25
C LYS A 94 5.55 26.07 -32.80
N GLU A 95 6.63 25.53 -33.36
CA GLU A 95 7.15 24.22 -32.96
C GLU A 95 7.63 24.24 -31.50
N LEU A 96 8.36 25.28 -31.09
CA LEU A 96 8.80 25.49 -29.71
C LEU A 96 7.61 25.46 -28.74
N THR A 97 6.53 26.16 -29.07
CA THR A 97 5.30 26.19 -28.27
C THR A 97 4.67 24.80 -28.18
N GLN A 98 4.59 24.07 -29.30
CA GLN A 98 4.01 22.73 -29.35
C GLN A 98 4.82 21.72 -28.53
N LYS A 99 6.13 21.68 -28.69
CA LYS A 99 7.00 20.78 -27.91
C LYS A 99 7.00 21.13 -26.43
N THR A 100 6.97 22.41 -26.07
CA THR A 100 6.85 22.86 -24.67
C THR A 100 5.55 22.33 -24.04
N LEU A 101 4.42 22.48 -24.74
CA LEU A 101 3.14 21.94 -24.27
C LEU A 101 3.16 20.41 -24.15
N GLN A 102 3.77 19.72 -25.12
CA GLN A 102 3.92 18.26 -25.07
C GLN A 102 4.73 17.83 -23.85
N LYS A 103 5.84 18.51 -23.57
CA LYS A 103 6.69 18.25 -22.41
C LYS A 103 5.92 18.44 -21.11
N VAL A 104 5.17 19.53 -20.95
CA VAL A 104 4.36 19.81 -19.76
C VAL A 104 3.37 18.68 -19.49
N LYS A 105 2.61 18.25 -20.51
CA LYS A 105 1.65 17.13 -20.38
C LYS A 105 2.32 15.83 -19.98
N LEU A 106 3.55 15.62 -20.46
CA LEU A 106 4.30 14.42 -20.16
C LEU A 106 4.86 14.45 -18.73
N ASP A 107 5.34 15.60 -18.26
CA ASP A 107 5.76 15.84 -16.88
C ASP A 107 4.59 15.66 -15.89
N GLU A 108 3.40 16.14 -16.24
CA GLU A 108 2.18 15.90 -15.45
C GLU A 108 1.90 14.40 -15.30
N LYS A 109 2.00 13.63 -16.39
CA LYS A 109 1.78 12.19 -16.36
C LYS A 109 2.85 11.43 -15.56
N ILE A 110 4.11 11.85 -15.65
CA ILE A 110 5.20 11.33 -14.81
C ILE A 110 4.86 11.53 -13.33
N ASN A 111 4.44 12.75 -12.97
CA ASN A 111 4.09 13.09 -11.59
C ASN A 111 2.87 12.30 -11.11
N GLN A 112 1.88 12.05 -11.97
CA GLN A 112 0.75 11.17 -11.65
C GLN A 112 1.21 9.75 -11.32
N TYR A 113 2.08 9.13 -12.13
CA TYR A 113 2.59 7.79 -11.85
C TYR A 113 3.44 7.73 -10.58
N ARG A 114 4.30 8.73 -10.34
CA ARG A 114 5.07 8.84 -9.09
C ARG A 114 4.15 8.97 -7.87
N SER A 115 3.11 9.79 -7.97
CA SER A 115 2.09 9.95 -6.92
C SER A 115 1.35 8.65 -6.64
N GLN A 116 0.92 7.93 -7.68
CA GLN A 116 0.26 6.62 -7.53
C GLN A 116 1.17 5.58 -6.85
N ALA A 117 2.44 5.52 -7.25
CA ALA A 117 3.43 4.65 -6.61
C ALA A 117 3.63 5.01 -5.13
N ASN A 118 3.70 6.29 -4.79
CA ASN A 118 3.84 6.75 -3.41
C ASN A 118 2.58 6.44 -2.58
N GLY A 119 1.38 6.57 -3.18
CA GLY A 119 0.12 6.19 -2.54
C GLY A 119 0.08 4.71 -2.17
N TYR A 120 0.52 3.82 -3.06
CA TYR A 120 0.63 2.39 -2.74
C TYR A 120 1.73 2.10 -1.71
N GLN A 121 2.82 2.86 -1.70
CA GLN A 121 3.85 2.71 -0.68
C GLN A 121 3.33 3.06 0.72
N ALA A 122 2.47 4.09 0.83
CA ALA A 122 1.79 4.43 2.07
C ALA A 122 0.84 3.30 2.52
N GLN A 123 0.02 2.77 1.60
CA GLN A 123 -0.85 1.62 1.89
C GLN A 123 -0.08 0.39 2.38
N ILE A 124 1.10 0.11 1.81
CA ILE A 124 1.98 -0.97 2.29
C ILE A 124 2.42 -0.72 3.73
N ASN A 125 2.78 0.52 4.08
CA ASN A 125 3.23 0.85 5.42
C ASN A 125 2.09 0.64 6.44
N ASP A 126 0.87 1.06 6.09
CA ASP A 126 -0.31 0.87 6.93
C ASP A 126 -0.66 -0.62 7.11
N LEU A 127 -0.58 -1.42 6.03
CA LEU A 127 -0.79 -2.86 6.09
C LEU A 127 0.27 -3.55 6.96
N LYS A 128 1.54 -3.15 6.88
CA LYS A 128 2.60 -3.67 7.75
C LYS A 128 2.33 -3.36 9.21
N ALA A 129 1.95 -2.12 9.53
CA ALA A 129 1.63 -1.72 10.90
C ALA A 129 0.41 -2.49 11.45
N THR A 130 -0.62 -2.65 10.62
CA THR A 130 -1.83 -3.42 10.96
C THR A 130 -1.51 -4.89 11.19
N SER A 131 -0.76 -5.52 10.27
CA SER A 131 -0.34 -6.91 10.37
C SER A 131 0.51 -7.17 11.62
N GLN A 132 1.44 -6.27 11.95
CA GLN A 132 2.23 -6.37 13.18
C GLN A 132 1.35 -6.27 14.43
N THR A 133 0.37 -5.37 14.43
CA THR A 133 -0.58 -5.22 15.55
C THR A 133 -1.42 -6.49 15.72
N GLN A 134 -1.89 -7.08 14.62
CA GLN A 134 -2.64 -8.34 14.64
C GLN A 134 -1.79 -9.50 15.17
N ALA A 135 -0.54 -9.62 14.70
CA ALA A 135 0.39 -10.65 15.16
C ALA A 135 0.70 -10.53 16.66
N ASN A 136 0.90 -9.31 17.17
CA ASN A 136 1.13 -9.08 18.59
C ASN A 136 -0.09 -9.49 19.43
N LYS A 137 -1.31 -9.10 19.01
CA LYS A 137 -2.55 -9.53 19.69
C LYS A 137 -2.74 -11.03 19.65
N ALA A 138 -2.40 -11.69 18.54
CA ALA A 138 -2.46 -13.14 18.41
C ALA A 138 -1.48 -13.83 19.37
N ALA A 139 -0.30 -13.26 19.58
CA ALA A 139 0.68 -13.74 20.56
C ALA A 139 0.19 -13.56 22.00
N GLU A 140 -0.40 -12.41 22.34
CA GLU A 140 -1.02 -12.15 23.64
C GLU A 140 -2.15 -13.14 23.94
N ILE A 141 -3.01 -13.42 22.96
CA ILE A 141 -4.06 -14.45 23.09
C ILE A 141 -3.45 -15.84 23.32
N SER A 142 -2.36 -16.16 22.62
CA SER A 142 -1.63 -17.42 22.79
C SER A 142 -1.14 -17.61 24.23
N GLU A 143 -0.66 -16.53 24.84
CA GLU A 143 -0.22 -16.50 26.24
C GLU A 143 -1.42 -16.65 27.20
N GLN A 144 -2.52 -15.94 26.96
CA GLN A 144 -3.75 -16.08 27.76
C GLN A 144 -4.30 -17.51 27.73
N ILE A 145 -4.33 -18.15 26.57
CA ILE A 145 -4.74 -19.56 26.43
C ILE A 145 -3.80 -20.47 27.25
N SER A 146 -2.49 -20.23 27.20
CA SER A 146 -1.49 -21.03 27.93
C SER A 146 -1.67 -20.89 29.45
N GLN A 147 -1.93 -19.68 29.93
CA GLN A 147 -2.22 -19.41 31.34
C GLN A 147 -3.51 -20.09 31.80
N LEU A 148 -4.60 -19.97 31.03
CA LEU A 148 -5.89 -20.61 31.35
C LEU A 148 -5.78 -22.14 31.45
N LYS A 149 -5.00 -22.76 30.56
CA LYS A 149 -4.70 -24.21 30.58
C LYS A 149 -3.78 -24.60 31.73
N SER A 150 -2.88 -23.71 32.15
CA SER A 150 -1.94 -23.97 33.25
C SER A 150 -2.58 -23.83 34.63
N THR A 151 -3.68 -23.07 34.74
CA THR A 151 -4.47 -22.98 35.97
C THR A 151 -5.28 -24.25 36.28
N ASP A 152 -5.16 -25.31 35.45
CA ASP A 152 -5.75 -26.63 35.68
C ASP A 152 -4.81 -27.61 36.42
N LYS A 153 -3.63 -27.15 36.89
CA LYS A 153 -2.70 -27.93 37.72
C LYS A 153 -2.80 -27.59 39.20
#